data_AF-A0A7W7U2I1-F1
#
_entry.id   AF-A0A7W7U2I1-F1
#
_cell.length_a   1.000
_cell.length_b   1.000
_cell.length_c   1.000
_cell.angle_alpha   90.00
_cell.angle_beta   90.00
_cell.angle_gamma   90.00
#
_symmetry.space_group_name_H-M   'P 1'
#
loop_
_entity.id
_entity.type
_entity.pdbx_description
1 polymer ?
#
loop_
_entity_poly.entity_id
_entity_poly.type
_entity_poly.pdbx_seq_one_letter_code
_entity_poly.pdbx_strand_id
1 'polypeptide(L)'
;MHTSDEIYHRVLWDPRFDPERFVMGIAERGAPPKRVLLGDFVPGGEIPWHRVRFFEADGQVVWDRARGIDRLDETLLGQVGPVSAPAPGDILAVPSTSRTAVAWLPPPELWPPIQHIRREHDRQIRRWPPHVNVLFGFVPEAEFARALPLVAAALAETPPFTARLTGVHWFKHREDATVWLDPAAADHEPWARLRESLELRFPLCGSHSHGFTPHLSLGRATDPHPLARKAEALLEPMAARVDELVLLSRRGDEPMQVRARVLLGSGDIQHPEKPTLPGAPPPSPPV
;
A
#
# COMPACT_ATOMS: atom_id res chain seq x y z
N MET A 1 3.18 -21.21 -10.00
CA MET A 1 2.54 -20.77 -11.26
C MET A 1 1.15 -20.30 -10.93
N HIS A 2 0.87 -19.02 -11.18
CA HIS A 2 -0.43 -18.39 -10.98
C HIS A 2 -1.49 -19.03 -11.91
N THR A 3 -2.76 -18.91 -11.53
CA THR A 3 -3.92 -19.26 -12.34
C THR A 3 -4.30 -18.13 -13.31
N SER A 4 -5.15 -18.41 -14.30
CA SER A 4 -5.59 -17.38 -15.26
C SER A 4 -6.40 -16.26 -14.63
N ASP A 5 -7.18 -16.56 -13.58
CA ASP A 5 -7.94 -15.58 -12.80
C ASP A 5 -6.99 -14.66 -12.00
N GLU A 6 -5.97 -15.25 -11.34
CA GLU A 6 -4.95 -14.50 -10.62
C GLU A 6 -4.13 -13.59 -11.55
N ILE A 7 -3.73 -14.08 -12.74
CA ILE A 7 -3.00 -13.26 -13.72
C ILE A 7 -3.88 -12.10 -14.22
N TYR A 8 -5.14 -12.37 -14.55
CA TYR A 8 -6.07 -11.34 -15.01
C TYR A 8 -6.24 -10.22 -13.97
N HIS A 9 -6.53 -10.60 -12.72
CA HIS A 9 -6.68 -9.63 -11.64
C HIS A 9 -5.39 -8.90 -11.32
N ARG A 10 -4.25 -9.59 -11.41
CA ARG A 10 -2.95 -8.96 -11.20
C ARG A 10 -2.67 -7.92 -12.28
N VAL A 11 -2.85 -8.22 -13.55
CA VAL A 11 -2.67 -7.24 -14.63
C VAL A 11 -3.63 -6.05 -14.52
N LEU A 12 -4.87 -6.27 -14.11
CA LEU A 12 -5.84 -5.18 -13.96
C LEU A 12 -5.60 -4.27 -12.75
N TRP A 13 -5.15 -4.85 -11.64
CA TRP A 13 -5.17 -4.17 -10.34
C TRP A 13 -3.77 -3.85 -9.82
N ASP A 14 -2.72 -4.42 -10.42
CA ASP A 14 -1.33 -4.05 -10.17
C ASP A 14 -0.94 -2.98 -11.20
N PRO A 15 -0.87 -1.70 -10.79
CA PRO A 15 -0.68 -0.57 -11.69
C PRO A 15 0.72 -0.53 -12.32
N ARG A 16 1.62 -1.44 -11.91
CA ARG A 16 2.90 -1.66 -12.61
C ARG A 16 2.69 -2.32 -13.98
N PHE A 17 1.53 -2.92 -14.21
CA PHE A 17 1.10 -3.38 -15.53
C PHE A 17 0.13 -2.36 -16.13
N ASP A 18 0.34 -2.06 -17.41
CA ASP A 18 -0.63 -1.35 -18.23
C ASP A 18 -1.53 -2.39 -18.90
N PRO A 19 -2.82 -2.50 -18.53
CA PRO A 19 -3.74 -3.49 -19.07
C PRO A 19 -3.90 -3.43 -20.60
N GLU A 20 -3.67 -2.26 -21.23
CA GLU A 20 -3.80 -2.09 -22.68
C GLU A 20 -2.71 -2.85 -23.46
N ARG A 21 -1.58 -3.15 -22.82
CA ARG A 21 -0.48 -3.94 -23.40
C ARG A 21 -0.77 -5.45 -23.40
N PHE A 22 -1.83 -5.88 -22.72
CA PHE A 22 -2.10 -7.28 -22.48
C PHE A 22 -3.15 -7.88 -23.42
N VAL A 23 -2.85 -9.08 -23.90
CA VAL A 23 -3.74 -9.88 -24.76
C VAL A 23 -3.97 -11.24 -24.10
N MET A 24 -5.24 -11.64 -24.03
CA MET A 24 -5.69 -12.95 -23.57
C MET A 24 -5.88 -13.90 -24.74
N GLY A 25 -5.27 -15.09 -24.64
CA GLY A 25 -5.53 -16.20 -25.55
C GLY A 25 -6.63 -17.12 -25.04
N ILE A 26 -7.77 -17.18 -25.74
CA ILE A 26 -8.96 -17.93 -25.33
C ILE A 26 -9.14 -19.14 -26.27
N ALA A 27 -9.21 -20.34 -25.70
CA ALA A 27 -9.37 -21.56 -26.48
C ALA A 27 -10.74 -21.63 -27.19
N GLU A 28 -10.70 -21.92 -28.49
CA GLU A 28 -11.86 -22.22 -29.33
C GLU A 28 -11.85 -23.68 -29.78
N ARG A 29 -13.03 -24.26 -30.03
CA ARG A 29 -13.13 -25.67 -30.39
C ARG A 29 -12.73 -25.87 -31.85
N GLY A 30 -11.65 -26.61 -32.08
CA GLY A 30 -11.19 -26.97 -33.43
C GLY A 30 -10.50 -25.83 -34.19
N ALA A 31 -10.16 -24.74 -33.50
CA ALA A 31 -9.50 -23.56 -34.05
C ALA A 31 -8.33 -23.13 -33.14
N PRO A 32 -7.36 -22.36 -33.65
CA PRO A 32 -6.35 -21.73 -32.80
C PRO A 32 -7.01 -20.79 -31.77
N PRO A 33 -6.38 -20.54 -30.59
CA PRO A 33 -6.94 -19.66 -29.59
C PRO A 33 -7.20 -18.24 -30.12
N LYS A 34 -8.39 -17.71 -29.84
CA LYS A 34 -8.76 -16.34 -30.15
C LYS A 34 -8.01 -15.38 -29.23
N ARG A 35 -7.48 -14.30 -29.81
CA ARG A 35 -6.79 -13.23 -29.09
C ARG A 35 -7.77 -12.11 -28.78
N VAL A 36 -7.87 -11.72 -27.52
CA VAL A 36 -8.77 -10.65 -27.03
C VAL A 36 -7.94 -9.70 -26.20
N LEU A 37 -8.08 -8.38 -26.41
CA LEU A 37 -7.44 -7.39 -25.55
C LEU A 37 -7.99 -7.52 -24.14
N LEU A 38 -7.12 -7.38 -23.14
CA LEU A 38 -7.53 -7.58 -21.75
C LEU A 38 -8.59 -6.55 -21.31
N GLY A 39 -8.48 -5.30 -21.79
CA GLY A 39 -9.47 -4.25 -21.53
C GLY A 39 -10.87 -4.52 -22.12
N ASP A 40 -10.96 -5.35 -23.17
CA ASP A 40 -12.23 -5.73 -23.80
C ASP A 40 -12.87 -6.97 -23.15
N PHE A 41 -12.17 -7.60 -22.20
CA PHE A 41 -12.65 -8.81 -21.54
C PHE A 41 -13.58 -8.48 -20.36
N VAL A 42 -14.79 -9.05 -20.37
CA VAL A 42 -15.80 -8.86 -19.31
C VAL A 42 -15.76 -10.03 -18.30
N PRO A 43 -15.36 -9.80 -17.04
CA PRO A 43 -15.37 -10.83 -15.99
C PRO A 43 -16.78 -11.36 -15.72
N GLY A 44 -16.90 -12.68 -15.51
CA GLY A 44 -18.18 -13.31 -15.18
C GLY A 44 -19.18 -13.40 -16.35
N GLY A 45 -18.75 -13.05 -17.57
CA GLY A 45 -19.52 -13.25 -18.80
C GLY A 45 -19.49 -14.70 -19.32
N GLU A 46 -19.73 -14.88 -20.62
CA GLU A 46 -19.85 -16.20 -21.25
C GLU A 46 -18.55 -17.02 -21.33
N ILE A 47 -17.40 -16.40 -20.99
CA ILE A 47 -16.09 -17.03 -21.13
C ILE A 47 -15.57 -17.49 -19.76
N PRO A 48 -15.60 -18.80 -19.45
CA PRO A 48 -15.08 -19.32 -18.20
C PRO A 48 -13.54 -19.35 -18.17
N TRP A 49 -12.94 -19.12 -17.00
CA TRP A 49 -11.49 -19.00 -16.78
C TRP A 49 -10.63 -20.17 -17.30
N HIS A 50 -11.17 -21.39 -17.31
CA HIS A 50 -10.45 -22.57 -17.82
C HIS A 50 -10.23 -22.54 -19.34
N ARG A 51 -10.93 -21.66 -20.07
CA ARG A 51 -10.69 -21.44 -21.51
C ARG A 51 -9.55 -20.48 -21.78
N VAL A 52 -9.10 -19.71 -20.78
CA VAL A 52 -7.92 -18.84 -20.91
C VAL A 52 -6.66 -19.71 -20.92
N ARG A 53 -5.90 -19.64 -22.00
CA ARG A 53 -4.72 -20.48 -22.27
C ARG A 53 -3.41 -19.77 -21.98
N PHE A 54 -3.30 -18.50 -22.39
CA PHE A 54 -2.10 -17.70 -22.23
C PHE A 54 -2.44 -16.22 -22.05
N PHE A 55 -1.48 -15.47 -21.49
CA PHE A 55 -1.44 -14.02 -21.52
C PHE A 55 -0.18 -13.58 -22.25
N GLU A 56 -0.31 -12.53 -23.04
CA GLU A 56 0.81 -11.85 -23.67
C GLU A 56 0.88 -10.39 -23.23
N ALA A 57 2.08 -9.87 -23.10
CA ALA A 57 2.37 -8.45 -22.98
C ALA A 57 3.26 -8.04 -24.16
N ASP A 58 2.86 -7.03 -24.92
CA ASP A 58 3.58 -6.55 -26.12
C ASP A 58 3.92 -7.66 -27.14
N GLY A 59 3.02 -8.64 -27.29
CA GLY A 59 3.19 -9.78 -28.20
C GLY A 59 4.13 -10.88 -27.68
N GLN A 60 4.62 -10.80 -26.44
CA GLN A 60 5.42 -11.84 -25.81
C GLN A 60 4.58 -12.60 -24.77
N VAL A 61 4.69 -13.93 -24.77
CA VAL A 61 3.98 -14.79 -23.81
C VAL A 61 4.60 -14.64 -22.42
N VAL A 62 3.85 -14.03 -21.52
CA VAL A 62 4.23 -13.82 -20.11
C VAL A 62 3.65 -14.88 -19.19
N TRP A 63 2.60 -15.56 -19.63
CA TRP A 63 2.00 -16.66 -18.90
C TRP A 63 1.37 -17.68 -19.87
N ASP A 64 1.63 -18.97 -19.70
CA ASP A 64 1.02 -20.05 -20.50
C ASP A 64 0.87 -21.31 -19.65
N ARG A 65 -0.39 -21.75 -19.48
CA ARG A 65 -0.72 -22.89 -18.63
C ARG A 65 -0.21 -24.23 -19.18
N ALA A 66 -0.24 -24.42 -20.50
CA ALA A 66 0.15 -25.69 -21.12
C ALA A 66 1.67 -25.85 -21.17
N ARG A 67 2.39 -24.72 -21.31
CA ARG A 67 3.85 -24.67 -21.36
C ARG A 67 4.50 -24.46 -20.00
N GLY A 68 3.73 -24.17 -18.95
CA GLY A 68 4.24 -23.93 -17.61
C GLY A 68 4.98 -22.60 -17.46
N ILE A 69 4.67 -21.61 -18.31
CA ILE A 69 5.35 -20.30 -18.33
C ILE A 69 4.64 -19.37 -17.34
N ASP A 70 5.41 -18.69 -16.50
CA ASP A 70 4.95 -17.64 -15.58
C ASP A 70 6.09 -16.64 -15.35
N ARG A 71 6.14 -15.61 -16.20
CA ARG A 71 7.18 -14.57 -16.26
C ARG A 71 6.58 -13.17 -16.13
N LEU A 72 5.39 -13.07 -15.55
CA LEU A 72 4.68 -11.80 -15.37
C LEU A 72 5.51 -10.81 -14.54
N ASP A 73 6.30 -11.30 -13.58
CA ASP A 73 7.18 -10.46 -12.77
C ASP A 73 8.44 -9.98 -13.52
N GLU A 74 8.86 -10.68 -14.57
CA GLU A 74 10.06 -10.33 -15.35
C GLU A 74 9.80 -9.20 -16.35
N THR A 75 8.55 -8.99 -16.78
CA THR A 75 8.19 -7.83 -17.61
C THR A 75 8.26 -6.52 -16.84
N LEU A 76 8.22 -6.57 -15.51
CA LEU A 76 8.41 -5.40 -14.64
C LEU A 76 9.88 -4.95 -14.59
N LEU A 77 10.83 -5.87 -14.72
CA LEU A 77 12.28 -5.57 -14.62
C LEU A 77 12.85 -4.88 -15.88
N GLY A 78 12.06 -4.74 -16.95
CA GLY A 78 12.49 -4.20 -18.24
C GLY A 78 12.34 -2.68 -18.40
N GLN A 79 11.68 -1.99 -17.47
CA GLN A 79 11.43 -0.55 -17.56
C GLN A 79 11.60 0.10 -16.18
N VAL A 80 12.42 1.15 -16.12
CA VAL A 80 12.87 1.92 -14.92
C VAL A 80 14.19 1.40 -14.31
N GLY A 81 15.17 2.30 -14.22
CA GLY A 81 16.50 2.02 -13.69
C GLY A 81 16.48 1.71 -12.18
N PRO A 82 17.41 0.89 -11.69
CA PRO A 82 17.35 0.36 -10.32
C PRO A 82 17.48 1.46 -9.27
N VAL A 83 16.66 1.35 -8.20
CA VAL A 83 16.95 1.99 -6.92
C VAL A 83 18.35 1.57 -6.51
N SER A 84 19.21 2.52 -6.13
CA SER A 84 20.60 2.22 -5.79
C SER A 84 20.64 1.22 -4.63
N ALA A 85 21.35 0.11 -4.82
CA ALA A 85 21.47 -0.89 -3.77
C ALA A 85 22.16 -0.29 -2.53
N PRO A 86 21.65 -0.55 -1.31
CA PRO A 86 22.23 -0.03 -0.08
C PRO A 86 23.67 -0.53 0.13
N ALA A 87 24.54 0.30 0.72
CA ALA A 87 25.90 -0.12 1.03
C ALA A 87 25.90 -1.12 2.22
N PRO A 88 26.94 -1.98 2.36
CA PRO A 88 27.07 -2.86 3.52
C PRO A 88 27.14 -2.05 4.83
N GLY A 89 26.08 -2.09 5.63
CA GLY A 89 25.90 -1.24 6.81
C GLY A 89 24.53 -0.55 6.88
N ASP A 90 23.83 -0.47 5.74
CA ASP A 90 22.55 0.22 5.59
C ASP A 90 21.32 -0.70 5.75
N ILE A 91 21.52 -1.93 6.24
CA ILE A 91 20.45 -2.93 6.38
C ILE A 91 20.19 -3.26 7.85
N LEU A 92 18.93 -3.18 8.26
CA LEU A 92 18.45 -3.60 9.57
C LEU A 92 17.52 -4.81 9.46
N ALA A 93 18.10 -6.01 9.52
CA ALA A 93 17.38 -7.29 9.48
C ALA A 93 16.88 -7.71 10.88
N VAL A 94 15.97 -6.92 11.47
CA VAL A 94 15.30 -7.27 12.74
C VAL A 94 13.88 -7.76 12.46
N PRO A 95 13.40 -8.83 13.12
CA PRO A 95 12.01 -9.28 12.98
C PRO A 95 10.99 -8.18 13.27
N SER A 96 9.96 -8.10 12.43
CA SER A 96 8.92 -7.09 12.55
C SER A 96 7.92 -7.35 13.68
N THR A 97 7.18 -6.31 14.07
CA THR A 97 6.07 -6.36 15.02
C THR A 97 4.86 -5.56 14.52
N SER A 98 3.65 -6.04 14.80
CA SER A 98 2.39 -5.34 14.49
C SER A 98 2.09 -4.14 15.42
N ARG A 99 3.07 -3.74 16.23
CA ARG A 99 3.01 -2.57 17.13
C ARG A 99 3.66 -1.33 16.55
N THR A 100 4.35 -1.45 15.42
CA THR A 100 5.04 -0.34 14.77
C THR A 100 4.74 -0.34 13.27
N ALA A 101 4.84 0.84 12.67
CA ALA A 101 4.63 1.04 11.23
C ALA A 101 5.38 2.27 10.73
N VAL A 102 5.65 2.28 9.42
CA VAL A 102 6.01 3.47 8.64
C VAL A 102 4.81 3.79 7.74
N ALA A 103 4.24 4.98 7.89
CA ALA A 103 3.01 5.35 7.20
C ALA A 103 3.02 6.82 6.77
N TRP A 104 2.21 7.15 5.78
CA TRP A 104 1.81 8.53 5.52
C TRP A 104 0.50 8.82 6.27
N LEU A 105 0.40 10.01 6.86
CA LEU A 105 -0.84 10.53 7.41
C LEU A 105 -1.32 11.66 6.48
N PRO A 106 -2.51 11.57 5.88
CA PRO A 106 -3.07 12.70 5.16
C PRO A 106 -3.19 13.92 6.08
N PRO A 107 -3.14 15.13 5.54
CA PRO A 107 -3.22 16.33 6.36
C PRO A 107 -4.60 16.41 7.06
N PRO A 108 -4.68 16.93 8.31
CA PRO A 108 -5.88 16.86 9.14
C PRO A 108 -7.16 17.43 8.51
N GLU A 109 -7.02 18.34 7.55
CA GLU A 109 -8.10 18.98 6.81
C GLU A 109 -8.90 17.96 5.98
N LEU A 110 -8.29 16.86 5.56
CA LEU A 110 -8.97 15.78 4.82
C LEU A 110 -9.69 14.78 5.75
N TRP A 111 -9.46 14.85 7.05
CA TRP A 111 -9.94 13.83 7.99
C TRP A 111 -11.45 13.86 8.24
N PRO A 112 -12.17 15.01 8.29
CA PRO A 112 -13.58 15.02 8.67
C PRO A 112 -14.48 14.08 7.85
N PRO A 113 -14.47 14.08 6.50
CA PRO A 113 -15.30 13.17 5.71
C PRO A 113 -14.83 11.71 5.82
N ILE A 114 -13.51 11.46 5.86
CA ILE A 114 -12.94 10.13 6.04
C ILE A 114 -13.36 9.53 7.39
N GLN A 115 -13.21 10.30 8.47
CA GLN A 115 -13.55 9.88 9.82
C GLN A 115 -15.06 9.75 10.03
N HIS A 116 -15.88 10.48 9.26
CA HIS A 116 -17.32 10.26 9.26
C HIS A 116 -17.67 8.82 8.89
N ILE A 117 -17.07 8.29 7.83
CA ILE A 117 -17.26 6.89 7.41
C ILE A 117 -16.63 5.93 8.43
N ARG A 118 -15.35 6.17 8.81
CA ARG A 118 -14.62 5.28 9.73
C ARG A 118 -15.30 5.13 11.09
N ARG A 119 -16.01 6.15 11.59
CA ARG A 119 -16.70 6.08 12.90
C ARG A 119 -17.74 4.96 12.97
N GLU A 120 -18.38 4.66 11.85
CA GLU A 120 -19.42 3.64 11.77
C GLU A 120 -18.86 2.26 11.41
N HIS A 121 -17.75 2.19 10.67
CA HIS A 121 -17.33 0.97 9.98
C HIS A 121 -15.91 0.48 10.34
N ASP A 122 -15.06 1.33 10.92
CA ASP A 122 -13.68 0.98 11.26
C ASP A 122 -13.55 0.64 12.75
N ARG A 123 -13.43 -0.66 13.04
CA ARG A 123 -13.18 -1.18 14.40
C ARG A 123 -11.89 -0.63 15.01
N GLN A 124 -10.97 -0.14 14.19
CA GLN A 124 -9.67 0.40 14.62
C GLN A 124 -9.64 1.92 14.68
N ILE A 125 -10.77 2.62 14.51
CA ILE A 125 -10.79 4.10 14.50
C ILE A 125 -10.14 4.75 15.74
N ARG A 126 -10.30 4.13 16.92
CA ARG A 126 -9.68 4.64 18.16
C ARG A 126 -8.18 4.35 18.25
N ARG A 127 -7.71 3.38 17.48
CA ARG A 127 -6.31 2.93 17.48
C ARG A 127 -5.48 3.66 16.43
N TRP A 128 -6.08 3.99 15.30
CA TRP A 128 -5.37 4.54 14.15
C TRP A 128 -5.99 5.86 13.67
N PRO A 129 -5.19 6.92 13.47
CA PRO A 129 -5.62 8.03 12.63
C PRO A 129 -5.82 7.55 11.18
N PRO A 130 -6.47 8.35 10.31
CA PRO A 130 -6.41 8.11 8.87
C PRO A 130 -4.96 7.98 8.43
N HIS A 131 -4.63 6.94 7.67
CA HIS A 131 -3.25 6.63 7.30
C HIS A 131 -3.19 5.78 6.04
N VAL A 132 -2.03 5.82 5.38
CA VAL A 132 -1.62 4.87 4.33
C VAL A 132 -0.34 4.21 4.81
N ASN A 133 -0.40 2.90 5.11
CA ASN A 133 0.79 2.17 5.53
C ASN A 133 1.72 1.97 4.32
N VAL A 134 2.99 2.34 4.47
CA VAL A 134 4.05 1.97 3.53
C VAL A 134 4.68 0.66 4.00
N LEU A 135 5.06 0.60 5.28
CA LEU A 135 5.45 -0.64 5.97
C LEU A 135 4.60 -0.83 7.23
N PHE A 136 3.69 -1.81 7.20
CA PHE A 136 3.01 -2.30 8.41
C PHE A 136 3.65 -3.61 8.87
N GLY A 137 3.94 -3.72 10.17
CA GLY A 137 4.88 -4.72 10.65
C GLY A 137 6.30 -4.20 10.44
N PHE A 138 6.71 -3.26 11.31
CA PHE A 138 8.04 -2.65 11.27
C PHE A 138 8.91 -3.14 12.44
N VAL A 139 10.16 -2.70 12.53
CA VAL A 139 11.04 -3.08 13.64
C VAL A 139 10.46 -2.63 15.00
N PRO A 140 10.77 -3.32 16.11
CA PRO A 140 10.33 -2.89 17.44
C PRO A 140 10.76 -1.46 17.77
N GLU A 141 9.97 -0.76 18.60
CA GLU A 141 10.26 0.64 19.00
C GLU A 141 11.67 0.82 19.58
N ALA A 142 12.21 -0.20 20.26
CA ALA A 142 13.58 -0.19 20.80
C ALA A 142 14.66 -0.04 19.72
N GLU A 143 14.37 -0.42 18.47
CA GLU A 143 15.28 -0.32 17.34
C GLU A 143 15.16 0.99 16.57
N PHE A 144 14.25 1.90 16.95
CA PHE A 144 14.01 3.14 16.20
C PHE A 144 15.26 4.02 16.09
N ALA A 145 16.13 4.03 17.10
CA ALA A 145 17.40 4.76 17.03
C ALA A 145 18.30 4.27 15.89
N ARG A 146 18.28 2.97 15.56
CA ARG A 146 19.01 2.38 14.44
C ARG A 146 18.26 2.47 13.13
N ALA A 147 16.92 2.41 13.17
CA ALA A 147 16.08 2.43 11.99
C ALA A 147 15.95 3.83 11.37
N LEU A 148 15.88 4.88 12.19
CA LEU A 148 15.62 6.25 11.73
C LEU A 148 16.63 6.75 10.67
N PRO A 149 17.95 6.59 10.85
CA PRO A 149 18.92 6.97 9.81
C PRO A 149 18.70 6.23 8.48
N LEU A 150 18.27 4.97 8.52
CA LEU A 150 18.02 4.17 7.32
C LEU A 150 16.73 4.60 6.62
N VAL A 151 15.68 4.93 7.39
CA VAL A 151 14.46 5.53 6.84
C VAL A 151 14.77 6.90 6.22
N ALA A 152 15.56 7.73 6.90
CA ALA A 152 16.02 9.03 6.40
C ALA A 152 16.75 8.89 5.06
N ALA A 153 17.71 7.96 4.96
CA ALA A 153 18.42 7.69 3.72
C ALA A 153 17.49 7.26 2.58
N ALA A 154 16.54 6.37 2.85
CA ALA A 154 15.55 5.94 1.85
C ALA A 154 14.67 7.11 1.36
N LEU A 155 14.22 7.96 2.28
CA LEU A 155 13.32 9.07 1.96
C LEU A 155 14.03 10.24 1.29
N ALA A 156 15.32 10.44 1.54
CA ALA A 156 16.13 11.44 0.85
C ALA A 156 16.22 11.18 -0.67
N GLU A 157 16.13 9.91 -1.09
CA GLU A 157 16.16 9.52 -2.51
C GLU A 157 14.84 9.78 -3.24
N THR A 158 13.76 10.03 -2.52
CA THR A 158 12.41 10.18 -3.09
C THR A 158 11.92 11.62 -2.93
N PRO A 159 11.70 12.38 -4.03
CA PRO A 159 11.15 13.73 -3.92
C PRO A 159 9.69 13.69 -3.44
N PRO A 160 9.22 14.73 -2.74
CA PRO A 160 7.81 14.86 -2.42
C PRO A 160 6.92 14.82 -3.67
N PHE A 161 5.75 14.19 -3.56
CA PHE A 161 4.79 14.04 -4.65
C PHE A 161 3.36 14.37 -4.20
N THR A 162 2.41 14.32 -5.12
CA THR A 162 0.99 14.57 -4.82
C THR A 162 0.23 13.25 -4.84
N ALA A 163 -0.40 12.90 -3.72
CA ALA A 163 -1.37 11.82 -3.64
C ALA A 163 -2.74 12.33 -4.09
N ARG A 164 -3.40 11.59 -4.98
CA ARG A 164 -4.78 11.85 -5.38
C ARG A 164 -5.66 10.74 -4.79
N LEU A 165 -6.50 11.11 -3.85
CA LEU A 165 -7.35 10.19 -3.11
C LEU A 165 -8.72 10.14 -3.76
N THR A 166 -8.97 9.11 -4.58
CA THR A 166 -10.24 8.91 -5.28
C THR A 166 -10.37 7.45 -5.68
N GLY A 167 -11.60 6.96 -5.85
CA GLY A 167 -11.84 5.55 -6.11
C GLY A 167 -11.91 4.76 -4.80
N VAL A 168 -13.00 4.02 -4.63
CA VAL A 168 -13.22 3.19 -3.45
C VAL A 168 -13.17 1.73 -3.87
N HIS A 169 -12.32 0.98 -3.21
CA HIS A 169 -12.06 -0.42 -3.53
C HIS A 169 -12.17 -1.27 -2.27
N TRP A 170 -12.08 -2.58 -2.43
CA TRP A 170 -12.10 -3.51 -1.30
C TRP A 170 -11.32 -4.78 -1.59
N PHE A 171 -10.81 -5.40 -0.53
CA PHE A 171 -10.28 -6.77 -0.57
C PHE A 171 -10.96 -7.64 0.48
N LYS A 172 -11.18 -8.90 0.13
CA LYS A 172 -11.82 -9.89 0.99
C LYS A 172 -10.81 -10.52 1.95
N HIS A 173 -11.26 -10.66 3.19
CA HIS A 173 -10.73 -11.59 4.19
C HIS A 173 -11.64 -12.81 4.27
N ARG A 174 -11.35 -13.72 5.21
CA ARG A 174 -12.14 -14.94 5.40
C ARG A 174 -13.62 -14.67 5.72
N GLU A 175 -13.91 -13.63 6.50
CA GLU A 175 -15.25 -13.39 7.08
C GLU A 175 -15.83 -12.00 6.77
N ASP A 176 -14.99 -11.08 6.30
CA ASP A 176 -15.37 -9.72 5.95
C ASP A 176 -14.47 -9.16 4.86
N ALA A 177 -14.73 -7.95 4.41
CA ALA A 177 -13.88 -7.21 3.48
C ALA A 177 -13.45 -5.90 4.11
N THR A 178 -12.24 -5.44 3.78
CA THR A 178 -11.81 -4.07 4.07
C THR A 178 -12.15 -3.20 2.89
N VAL A 179 -12.90 -2.11 3.14
CA VAL A 179 -13.20 -1.07 2.15
C VAL A 179 -12.24 0.08 2.37
N TRP A 180 -11.65 0.59 1.29
CA TRP A 180 -10.57 1.56 1.34
C TRP A 180 -10.65 2.56 0.19
N LEU A 181 -10.12 3.75 0.44
CA LEU A 181 -9.94 4.84 -0.52
C LEU A 181 -8.55 4.74 -1.14
N ASP A 182 -8.46 4.83 -2.46
CA ASP A 182 -7.19 4.74 -3.20
C ASP A 182 -6.42 6.07 -3.17
N PRO A 183 -5.25 6.13 -2.51
CA PRO A 183 -4.39 7.32 -2.47
C PRO A 183 -3.46 7.47 -3.68
N ALA A 184 -3.39 6.45 -4.54
CA ALA A 184 -2.49 6.31 -5.67
C ALA A 184 -3.21 6.40 -7.02
N ALA A 185 -4.48 6.84 -7.04
CA ALA A 185 -5.33 6.83 -8.22
C ALA A 185 -4.80 7.65 -9.41
N ALA A 186 -3.88 8.60 -9.17
CA ALA A 186 -3.20 9.33 -10.23
C ALA A 186 -1.89 8.66 -10.68
N ASP A 187 -1.13 8.12 -9.72
CA ASP A 187 0.17 7.51 -9.96
C ASP A 187 0.56 6.63 -8.75
N HIS A 188 0.83 5.35 -9.00
CA HIS A 188 1.27 4.39 -7.99
C HIS A 188 2.80 4.34 -7.85
N GLU A 189 3.53 4.76 -8.87
CA GLU A 189 4.98 4.62 -8.96
C GLU A 189 5.71 5.28 -7.77
N PRO A 190 5.37 6.51 -7.31
CA PRO A 190 6.03 7.11 -6.15
C PRO A 190 5.82 6.31 -4.85
N TRP A 191 4.64 5.70 -4.69
CA TRP A 191 4.34 4.83 -3.55
C TRP A 191 5.17 3.54 -3.61
N ALA A 192 5.27 2.92 -4.79
CA ALA A 192 6.07 1.72 -5.01
C ALA A 192 7.55 1.96 -4.72
N ARG A 193 8.13 3.07 -5.18
CA ARG A 193 9.53 3.43 -4.90
C ARG A 193 9.80 3.64 -3.41
N LEU A 194 8.89 4.31 -2.70
CA LEU A 194 9.00 4.46 -1.23
C LEU A 194 9.03 3.09 -0.56
N ARG A 195 8.15 2.17 -0.97
CA ARG A 195 8.10 0.81 -0.44
C ARG A 195 9.40 0.06 -0.71
N GLU A 196 9.87 0.05 -1.95
CA GLU A 196 11.08 -0.66 -2.37
C GLU A 196 12.33 -0.14 -1.66
N SER A 197 12.53 1.18 -1.62
CA SER A 197 13.70 1.80 -0.96
C SER A 197 13.76 1.48 0.54
N LEU A 198 12.60 1.34 1.19
CA LEU A 198 12.51 0.89 2.57
C LEU A 198 12.74 -0.63 2.70
N GLU A 199 12.16 -1.47 1.86
CA GLU A 199 12.34 -2.93 1.92
C GLU A 199 13.79 -3.37 1.72
N LEU A 200 14.54 -2.68 0.86
CA LEU A 200 15.99 -2.89 0.67
C LEU A 200 16.78 -2.74 1.99
N ARG A 201 16.34 -1.82 2.86
CA ARG A 201 16.99 -1.53 4.14
C ARG A 201 16.37 -2.31 5.31
N PHE A 202 15.14 -2.80 5.15
CA PHE A 202 14.39 -3.53 6.19
C PHE A 202 13.79 -4.84 5.63
N PRO A 203 14.60 -5.83 5.24
CA PRO A 203 14.13 -7.01 4.50
C PRO A 203 13.17 -7.91 5.26
N LEU A 204 13.12 -7.80 6.60
CA LEU A 204 12.20 -8.56 7.47
C LEU A 204 10.93 -7.77 7.85
N CYS A 205 10.75 -6.57 7.30
CA CYS A 205 9.59 -5.72 7.52
C CYS A 205 8.65 -5.71 6.31
N GLY A 206 7.38 -5.40 6.55
CA GLY A 206 6.35 -5.44 5.51
C GLY A 206 5.81 -6.86 5.26
N SER A 207 4.83 -6.95 4.36
CA SER A 207 4.23 -8.21 3.94
C SER A 207 4.71 -8.54 2.53
N HIS A 208 5.46 -9.64 2.40
CA HIS A 208 6.01 -10.12 1.13
C HIS A 208 5.02 -10.96 0.31
N SER A 209 3.87 -11.35 0.88
CA SER A 209 3.01 -12.38 0.30
C SER A 209 1.95 -11.88 -0.69
N HIS A 210 1.64 -10.57 -0.73
CA HIS A 210 0.48 -10.06 -1.47
C HIS A 210 0.75 -8.78 -2.29
N GLY A 211 2.01 -8.46 -2.56
CA GLY A 211 2.38 -7.19 -3.21
C GLY A 211 2.05 -5.97 -2.33
N PHE A 212 2.35 -4.78 -2.85
CA PHE A 212 2.09 -3.52 -2.15
C PHE A 212 0.97 -2.73 -2.84
N THR A 213 -0.16 -2.63 -2.14
CA THR A 213 -1.28 -1.76 -2.51
C THR A 213 -1.39 -0.65 -1.47
N PRO A 214 -1.00 0.59 -1.77
CA PRO A 214 -1.25 1.71 -0.87
C PRO A 214 -2.77 1.91 -0.75
N HIS A 215 -3.27 2.00 0.47
CA HIS A 215 -4.70 2.12 0.71
C HIS A 215 -4.96 2.89 2.01
N LEU A 216 -6.03 3.69 2.01
CA LEU A 216 -6.56 4.32 3.22
C LEU A 216 -7.82 3.58 3.65
N SER A 217 -7.74 2.81 4.73
CA SER A 217 -8.87 2.02 5.23
C SER A 217 -10.04 2.92 5.70
N LEU A 218 -11.22 2.70 5.14
CA LEU A 218 -12.46 3.37 5.52
C LEU A 218 -13.30 2.54 6.51
N GLY A 219 -13.12 1.22 6.51
CA GLY A 219 -13.78 0.33 7.45
C GLY A 219 -13.83 -1.12 6.97
N ARG A 220 -14.53 -1.96 7.72
CA ARG A 220 -14.77 -3.36 7.34
C ARG A 220 -16.25 -3.69 7.33
N ALA A 221 -16.67 -4.50 6.37
CA ALA A 221 -18.05 -4.96 6.23
C ALA A 221 -18.10 -6.39 5.69
N THR A 222 -19.11 -7.17 6.08
CA THR A 222 -19.33 -8.52 5.54
C THR A 222 -19.68 -8.46 4.05
N ASP A 223 -20.54 -7.52 3.66
CA ASP A 223 -20.74 -7.12 2.27
C ASP A 223 -20.12 -5.73 2.04
N PRO A 224 -19.06 -5.61 1.22
CA PRO A 224 -18.40 -4.33 0.99
C PRO A 224 -19.18 -3.36 0.11
N HIS A 225 -20.13 -3.83 -0.73
CA HIS A 225 -20.74 -2.98 -1.76
C HIS A 225 -21.54 -1.79 -1.20
N PRO A 226 -22.37 -1.94 -0.14
CA PRO A 226 -23.10 -0.80 0.43
C PRO A 226 -22.17 0.26 1.01
N LEU A 227 -21.10 -0.18 1.70
CA LEU A 227 -20.10 0.72 2.27
C LEU A 227 -19.30 1.43 1.18
N ALA A 228 -18.89 0.72 0.12
CA ALA A 228 -18.21 1.30 -1.02
C ALA A 228 -19.04 2.39 -1.69
N ARG A 229 -20.31 2.11 -2.03
CA ARG A 229 -21.22 3.12 -2.61
C ARG A 229 -21.46 4.32 -1.70
N LYS A 230 -21.62 4.09 -0.39
CA LYS A 230 -21.77 5.17 0.60
C LYS A 230 -20.52 6.06 0.60
N ALA A 231 -19.34 5.46 0.56
CA ALA A 231 -18.08 6.20 0.53
C ALA A 231 -17.92 6.99 -0.78
N GLU A 232 -18.19 6.39 -1.94
CA GLU A 232 -18.12 7.07 -3.25
C GLU A 232 -19.07 8.27 -3.33
N ALA A 233 -20.26 8.16 -2.75
CA ALA A 233 -21.24 9.26 -2.74
C ALA A 233 -20.86 10.40 -1.77
N LEU A 234 -20.09 10.10 -0.71
CA LEU A 234 -19.73 11.06 0.33
C LEU A 234 -18.35 11.71 0.12
N LEU A 235 -17.43 11.01 -0.53
CA LEU A 235 -16.04 11.44 -0.70
C LEU A 235 -15.87 12.06 -2.08
N GLU A 236 -15.73 13.37 -2.12
CA GLU A 236 -15.21 14.05 -3.31
C GLU A 236 -13.72 13.71 -3.50
N PRO A 237 -13.20 13.74 -4.75
CA PRO A 237 -11.78 13.55 -5.00
C PRO A 237 -10.94 14.55 -4.19
N MET A 238 -9.98 14.05 -3.42
CA MET A 238 -9.07 14.87 -2.62
C MET A 238 -7.65 14.81 -3.19
N ALA A 239 -6.85 15.82 -2.92
CA ALA A 239 -5.42 15.82 -3.22
C ALA A 239 -4.64 16.33 -2.01
N ALA A 240 -3.49 15.70 -1.74
CA ALA A 240 -2.59 16.14 -0.69
C ALA A 240 -1.14 15.88 -1.09
N ARG A 241 -0.24 16.71 -0.59
CA ARG A 241 1.19 16.50 -0.74
C ARG A 241 1.63 15.36 0.20
N VAL A 242 2.46 14.47 -0.33
CA VAL A 242 3.24 13.50 0.44
C VAL A 242 4.65 14.06 0.49
N ASP A 243 4.98 14.71 1.60
CA ASP A 243 6.28 15.32 1.87
C ASP A 243 6.99 14.71 3.08
N GLU A 244 6.31 13.83 3.82
CA GLU A 244 6.90 13.09 4.93
C GLU A 244 6.24 11.72 5.14
N LEU A 245 6.98 10.79 5.75
CA LEU A 245 6.41 9.62 6.41
C LEU A 245 6.62 9.70 7.91
N VAL A 246 5.74 9.04 8.67
CA VAL A 246 5.82 8.95 10.11
C VAL A 246 6.19 7.54 10.56
N LEU A 247 7.01 7.45 11.61
CA LEU A 247 7.17 6.23 12.37
C LEU A 247 6.15 6.23 13.50
N LEU A 248 5.29 5.22 13.50
CA LEU A 248 4.24 5.03 14.50
C LEU A 248 4.60 3.88 15.43
N SER A 249 4.28 4.02 16.72
CA SER A 249 4.28 2.91 17.65
C SER A 249 3.11 2.94 18.62
N ARG A 250 2.71 1.76 19.12
CA ARG A 250 1.77 1.61 20.24
C ARG A 250 2.31 0.65 21.29
N ARG A 251 1.87 0.84 22.53
CA ARG A 251 2.14 -0.06 23.66
C ARG A 251 0.83 -0.67 24.13
N GLY A 252 0.76 -2.00 24.19
CA GLY A 252 -0.50 -2.69 24.49
C GLY A 252 -1.61 -2.28 23.52
N ASP A 253 -2.80 -1.96 24.03
CA ASP A 253 -3.96 -1.56 23.24
C ASP A 253 -4.10 -0.04 23.02
N GLU A 254 -3.09 0.73 23.40
CA GLU A 254 -3.05 2.18 23.18
C GLU A 254 -3.13 2.53 21.68
N PRO A 255 -3.57 3.76 21.34
CA PRO A 255 -3.50 4.27 19.98
C PRO A 255 -2.06 4.33 19.46
N MET A 256 -1.92 4.25 18.13
CA MET A 256 -0.66 4.55 17.45
C MET A 256 -0.27 6.01 17.69
N GLN A 257 0.94 6.21 18.17
CA GLN A 257 1.52 7.53 18.40
C GLN A 257 2.65 7.76 17.41
N VAL A 258 2.72 8.97 16.86
CA VAL A 258 3.86 9.42 16.05
C VAL A 258 5.08 9.52 16.97
N ARG A 259 6.19 8.87 16.58
CA ARG A 259 7.48 8.89 17.29
C ARG A 259 8.52 9.72 16.57
N ALA A 260 8.40 9.81 15.25
CA ALA A 260 9.21 10.65 14.38
C ALA A 260 8.46 10.89 13.07
N ARG A 261 8.81 12.00 12.42
CA ARG A 261 8.46 12.33 11.05
C ARG A 261 9.78 12.41 10.26
N VAL A 262 9.79 11.93 9.04
CA VAL A 262 10.96 11.94 8.17
C VAL A 262 10.55 12.55 6.84
N LEU A 263 11.23 13.62 6.44
CA LEU A 263 10.90 14.37 5.23
C LEU A 263 11.40 13.65 3.98
N LEU A 264 10.57 13.63 2.93
CA LEU A 264 10.93 13.19 1.59
C LEU A 264 11.88 14.22 0.95
N GLY A 265 12.86 13.73 0.20
CA GLY A 265 13.85 14.52 -0.53
C GLY A 265 15.05 14.99 0.31
N SER A 266 14.86 15.30 1.60
CA SER A 266 15.99 15.64 2.50
C SER A 266 16.37 14.52 3.47
N GLY A 267 15.40 13.67 3.86
CA GLY A 267 15.59 12.70 4.93
C GLY A 267 15.61 13.33 6.33
N ASP A 268 15.29 14.62 6.47
CA ASP A 268 15.33 15.30 7.77
C ASP A 268 14.36 14.64 8.76
N ILE A 269 14.87 14.37 9.96
CA ILE A 269 14.11 13.71 11.03
C ILE A 269 13.58 14.78 11.99
N GLN A 270 12.27 14.79 12.20
CA GLN A 270 11.59 15.63 13.17
C GLN A 270 10.97 14.77 14.26
N HIS A 271 11.25 15.08 15.51
CA HIS A 271 10.58 14.43 16.65
C HIS A 271 9.39 15.28 17.09
N PRO A 272 8.20 14.68 17.28
CA PRO A 272 7.09 15.41 17.85
C PRO A 272 7.48 15.92 19.24
N GLU A 273 7.11 17.17 19.54
CA GLU A 273 7.32 17.75 20.87
C GLU A 273 6.67 16.83 21.91
N LYS A 274 7.44 16.46 22.95
CA LYS A 274 6.85 15.79 24.11
C LYS A 274 5.83 16.76 24.71
N PRO A 275 4.61 16.32 25.05
CA PRO A 275 3.74 17.12 25.89
C PRO A 275 4.52 17.45 27.17
N THR A 276 4.77 18.72 27.41
CA THR A 276 5.25 19.19 28.71
C THR A 276 4.20 18.76 29.72
N LEU A 277 4.53 17.79 30.58
CA LEU A 277 3.68 17.51 31.75
C LEU A 277 3.51 18.84 32.49
N PRO A 278 2.28 19.29 32.80
CA PRO A 278 2.12 20.47 33.63
C PRO A 278 2.94 20.27 34.91
N GLY A 279 3.82 21.24 35.19
CA GLY A 279 4.78 21.17 36.28
C GLY A 279 4.11 20.78 37.58
N ALA A 280 4.81 19.98 38.38
CA ALA A 280 4.37 19.61 39.72
C ALA A 280 3.91 20.87 40.47
N PRO A 281 2.79 20.81 41.24
CA PRO A 281 2.33 21.94 42.02
C PRO A 281 3.46 22.42 42.95
N PRO A 282 3.59 23.74 43.16
CA PRO A 282 4.62 24.27 44.05
C PRO A 282 4.49 23.63 45.44
N PRO A 283 5.61 23.34 46.12
CA PRO A 283 5.56 22.74 47.45
C PRO A 283 4.78 23.65 48.40
N SER A 284 3.87 23.05 49.16
CA SER A 284 3.10 23.75 50.19
C SER A 284 4.02 24.49 51.16
N PRO A 285 3.64 25.69 51.62
CA PRO A 285 4.44 26.42 52.59
C PRO A 285 4.54 25.63 53.91
N PRO A 286 5.69 25.73 54.61
CA PRO A 286 5.88 25.04 55.88
C PRO A 286 4.88 25.57 56.93
N VAL A 287 4.35 24.63 57.71
CA VAL A 287 3.50 24.88 58.91
C VAL A 287 4.38 25.34 60.07
#